data_AF-Q4ZW64-F1
#
_entry.id   AF-Q4ZW64-F1
#
_cell.length_a   1.000
_cell.length_b   1.000
_cell.length_c   1.000
_cell.angle_alpha   90.00
_cell.angle_beta   90.00
_cell.angle_gamma   90.00
#
_symmetry.space_group_name_H-M   'P 1'
#
loop_
_entity.id
_entity.type
_entity.pdbx_description
1 polymer ?
#
loop_
_entity_poly.entity_id
_entity_poly.type
_entity_poly.pdbx_seq_one_letter_code
_entity_poly.pdbx_strand_id
1 'polypeptide(L)'
;MSDVDQVQKSQPSPSQSHDDVIAQFKWQGKQIDWLLQWLVKFVANTKVEMGVTLSVGGNLVSGHLISHDAYFEQLADDISAPFSSFANGTDATMKEMILSFKPGESSEDTPAFHFIHLKDCRTYSTDGNPICEAGVLWRGRISAVDGFTIGLIAEKPGAA
;
A
#
# COMPACT_ATOMS: atom_id res chain seq x y z
N MET A 1 -21.09 61.45 11.43
CA MET A 1 -20.44 60.96 10.19
C MET A 1 -19.28 60.08 10.59
N SER A 2 -19.47 58.78 10.54
CA SER A 2 -18.42 57.76 10.46
C SER A 2 -19.13 56.42 10.35
N ASP A 3 -19.20 55.93 9.12
CA ASP A 3 -19.93 54.75 8.67
C ASP A 3 -19.60 53.49 9.44
N VAL A 4 -20.65 52.76 9.78
CA VAL A 4 -20.63 51.40 10.29
C VAL A 4 -20.56 50.49 9.06
N ASP A 5 -19.36 50.17 8.60
CA ASP A 5 -19.16 49.13 7.58
C ASP A 5 -19.38 47.75 8.22
N GLN A 6 -20.64 47.30 8.14
CA GLN A 6 -21.02 45.91 8.34
C GLN A 6 -20.31 45.05 7.28
N VAL A 7 -19.24 44.36 7.69
CA VAL A 7 -18.72 43.21 6.94
C VAL A 7 -19.77 42.11 7.02
N GLN A 8 -20.68 42.11 6.05
CA GLN A 8 -21.59 41.02 5.77
C GLN A 8 -20.74 39.82 5.34
N LYS A 9 -20.41 38.94 6.30
CA LYS A 9 -19.88 37.61 6.01
C LYS A 9 -20.92 36.88 5.18
N SER A 10 -20.75 36.90 3.87
CA SER A 10 -21.49 36.04 2.95
C SER A 10 -21.27 34.60 3.38
N GLN A 11 -22.28 34.00 4.01
CA GLN A 11 -22.30 32.55 4.23
C GLN A 11 -22.30 31.90 2.83
N PRO A 12 -21.40 30.94 2.55
CA PRO A 12 -21.47 30.23 1.29
C PRO A 12 -22.75 29.40 1.22
N SER A 13 -23.44 29.50 0.07
CA SER A 13 -24.65 28.75 -0.24
C SER A 13 -24.37 27.23 -0.29
N PRO A 14 -25.32 26.35 0.10
CA PRO A 14 -25.07 24.91 0.26
C PRO A 14 -24.69 24.16 -1.03
N SER A 15 -24.94 24.76 -2.20
CA SER A 15 -24.72 24.14 -3.51
C SER A 15 -23.29 24.28 -4.06
N GLN A 16 -22.39 25.01 -3.38
CA GLN A 16 -20.97 25.11 -3.77
C GLN A 16 -20.10 23.96 -3.22
N SER A 17 -20.68 23.00 -2.49
CA SER A 17 -19.89 22.16 -1.58
C SER A 17 -19.34 20.84 -2.14
N HIS A 18 -19.73 20.38 -3.33
CA HIS A 18 -19.23 19.09 -3.87
C HIS A 18 -18.15 19.27 -4.93
N ASP A 19 -18.39 20.10 -5.93
CA ASP A 19 -17.43 20.29 -7.03
C ASP A 19 -16.17 21.02 -6.55
N ASP A 20 -16.30 21.99 -5.64
CA ASP A 20 -15.17 22.69 -5.05
C ASP A 20 -14.36 21.77 -4.13
N VAL A 21 -15.02 20.85 -3.41
CA VAL A 21 -14.34 19.85 -2.56
C VAL A 21 -13.62 18.82 -3.43
N ILE A 22 -14.27 18.33 -4.49
CA ILE A 22 -13.65 17.41 -5.47
C ILE A 22 -12.48 18.09 -6.18
N ALA A 23 -12.63 19.35 -6.59
CA ALA A 23 -11.57 20.15 -7.19
C ALA A 23 -10.43 20.39 -6.20
N GLN A 24 -10.73 20.65 -4.93
CA GLN A 24 -9.73 20.81 -3.87
C GLN A 24 -8.98 19.50 -3.59
N PHE A 25 -9.66 18.34 -3.61
CA PHE A 25 -9.01 17.03 -3.53
C PHE A 25 -8.14 16.73 -4.76
N LYS A 26 -8.58 17.14 -5.95
CA LYS A 26 -7.79 17.03 -7.19
C LYS A 26 -6.57 17.95 -7.16
N TRP A 27 -6.69 19.14 -6.60
CA TRP A 27 -5.63 20.17 -6.56
C TRP A 27 -4.61 19.93 -5.44
N GLN A 28 -5.00 19.26 -4.34
CA GLN A 28 -4.09 18.90 -3.24
C GLN A 28 -3.13 17.75 -3.58
N GLY A 29 -3.15 17.18 -4.79
CA GLY A 29 -2.20 16.13 -5.20
C GLY A 29 -2.34 14.80 -4.43
N LYS A 30 -3.28 14.69 -3.48
CA LYS A 30 -3.68 13.46 -2.76
C LYS A 30 -4.48 12.48 -3.65
N GLN A 31 -4.24 12.51 -4.95
CA GLN A 31 -4.79 11.52 -5.88
C GLN A 31 -3.97 10.25 -5.77
N ILE A 32 -4.63 9.11 -5.94
CA ILE A 32 -3.95 7.81 -6.10
C ILE A 32 -3.04 7.94 -7.32
N ASP A 33 -1.74 7.66 -7.15
CA ASP A 33 -0.81 7.69 -8.27
C ASP A 33 -1.23 6.66 -9.32
N TRP A 34 -1.59 7.15 -10.51
CA TRP A 34 -2.17 6.34 -11.57
C TRP A 34 -1.18 5.30 -12.12
N LEU A 35 0.12 5.63 -12.13
CA LEU A 35 1.16 4.77 -12.67
C LEU A 35 1.46 3.65 -11.68
N LEU A 36 1.57 3.97 -10.40
CA LEU A 36 1.74 2.97 -9.35
C LEU A 36 0.53 2.04 -9.26
N GLN A 37 -0.69 2.58 -9.39
CA GLN A 37 -1.89 1.75 -9.46
C GLN A 37 -1.91 0.85 -10.69
N TRP A 38 -1.45 1.35 -11.85
CA TRP A 38 -1.30 0.55 -13.05
C TRP A 38 -0.27 -0.58 -12.87
N LEU A 39 0.87 -0.32 -12.22
CA LEU A 39 1.89 -1.34 -11.93
C LEU A 39 1.35 -2.46 -11.02
N VAL A 40 0.58 -2.09 -9.99
CA VAL A 40 -0.09 -3.07 -9.11
C VAL A 40 -1.05 -3.95 -9.91
N LYS A 41 -1.86 -3.34 -10.81
CA LYS A 41 -2.77 -4.08 -11.71
C LYS A 41 -2.01 -4.99 -12.68
N PHE A 42 -0.90 -4.49 -13.25
CA PHE A 42 -0.06 -5.23 -14.18
C PHE A 42 0.51 -6.50 -13.54
N VAL A 43 1.08 -6.38 -12.33
CA VAL A 43 1.62 -7.51 -11.56
C VAL A 43 0.52 -8.49 -11.14
N ALA A 44 -0.66 -7.99 -10.73
CA ALA A 44 -1.79 -8.84 -10.39
C ALA A 44 -2.22 -9.74 -11.57
N ASN A 45 -2.30 -9.17 -12.78
CA ASN A 45 -2.79 -9.88 -13.97
C ASN A 45 -1.74 -10.80 -14.61
N THR A 46 -0.46 -10.43 -14.55
CA THR A 46 0.62 -11.19 -15.21
C THR A 46 1.36 -12.14 -14.29
N LYS A 47 1.20 -11.98 -12.96
CA LYS A 47 1.92 -12.70 -11.91
C LYS A 47 3.45 -12.56 -12.00
N VAL A 48 3.95 -11.54 -12.73
CA VAL A 48 5.37 -11.20 -12.71
C VAL A 48 5.71 -10.47 -11.42
N GLU A 49 6.95 -10.58 -10.99
CA GLU A 49 7.46 -9.88 -9.81
C GLU A 49 8.31 -8.69 -10.26
N MET A 50 8.21 -7.57 -9.56
CA MET A 50 8.92 -6.35 -9.91
C MET A 50 9.59 -5.74 -8.70
N GLY A 51 10.91 -5.59 -8.73
CA GLY A 51 11.62 -4.84 -7.70
C GLY A 51 11.15 -3.38 -7.66
N VAL A 52 10.76 -2.90 -6.48
CA VAL A 52 10.32 -1.53 -6.26
C VAL A 52 10.82 -1.00 -4.93
N THR A 53 11.14 0.28 -4.91
CA THR A 53 11.42 1.03 -3.68
C THR A 53 10.41 2.16 -3.54
N LEU A 54 9.74 2.23 -2.39
CA LEU A 54 8.69 3.20 -2.08
C LEU A 54 9.19 4.18 -1.01
N SER A 55 8.87 5.45 -1.17
CA SER A 55 8.97 6.45 -0.09
C SER A 55 7.61 6.58 0.59
N VAL A 56 7.55 6.31 1.89
CA VAL A 56 6.29 6.34 2.68
C VAL A 56 6.58 6.98 4.03
N GLY A 57 6.07 8.20 4.23
CA GLY A 57 6.14 8.87 5.54
C GLY A 57 7.56 9.09 6.05
N GLY A 58 8.51 9.34 5.13
CA GLY A 58 9.93 9.54 5.44
C GLY A 58 10.78 8.26 5.53
N ASN A 59 10.16 7.09 5.42
CA ASN A 59 10.88 5.80 5.35
C ASN A 59 10.96 5.29 3.91
N LEU A 60 11.97 4.46 3.63
CA LEU A 60 12.06 3.72 2.38
C LEU A 60 11.62 2.27 2.59
N VAL A 61 10.81 1.75 1.68
CA VAL A 61 10.40 0.34 1.66
C VAL A 61 10.85 -0.27 0.34
N SER A 62 11.80 -1.19 0.38
CA SER A 62 12.33 -1.86 -0.82
C SER A 62 11.97 -3.34 -0.79
N GLY A 63 11.41 -3.85 -1.89
CA GLY A 63 11.04 -5.26 -2.03
C GLY A 63 10.48 -5.58 -3.41
N HIS A 64 9.92 -6.77 -3.57
CA HIS A 64 9.32 -7.21 -4.83
C HIS A 64 7.82 -7.02 -4.79
N LEU A 65 7.29 -6.21 -5.71
CA LEU A 65 5.88 -6.09 -5.99
C LEU A 65 5.35 -7.42 -6.51
N ILE A 66 4.33 -7.94 -5.83
CA ILE A 66 3.67 -9.21 -6.12
C ILE A 66 2.15 -9.05 -6.22
N SER A 67 1.49 -10.05 -6.80
CA SER A 67 0.04 -10.07 -6.88
C SER A 67 -0.56 -10.21 -5.48
N HIS A 68 -1.82 -9.77 -5.32
CA HIS A 68 -2.55 -10.00 -4.07
C HIS A 68 -2.66 -11.50 -3.76
N ASP A 69 -2.73 -12.36 -4.79
CA ASP A 69 -2.79 -13.81 -4.63
C ASP A 69 -1.53 -14.35 -3.98
N ALA A 70 -0.37 -13.99 -4.53
CA ALA A 70 0.92 -14.40 -3.98
C ALA A 70 1.09 -13.89 -2.54
N TYR A 71 0.61 -12.67 -2.27
CA TYR A 71 0.68 -12.08 -0.92
C TYR A 71 -0.16 -12.86 0.09
N PHE A 72 -1.43 -13.14 -0.23
CA PHE A 72 -2.31 -13.85 0.70
C PHE A 72 -1.92 -15.33 0.87
N GLU A 73 -1.38 -15.97 -0.18
CA GLU A 73 -0.82 -17.33 -0.07
C GLU A 73 0.37 -17.35 0.89
N GLN A 74 1.35 -16.47 0.70
CA GLN A 74 2.52 -16.38 1.57
C GLN A 74 2.13 -15.97 3.00
N LEU A 75 1.18 -15.04 3.15
CA LEU A 75 0.67 -14.64 4.47
C LEU A 75 0.03 -15.82 5.21
N ALA A 76 -0.72 -16.66 4.48
CA ALA A 76 -1.35 -17.84 5.06
C ALA A 76 -0.30 -18.89 5.47
N ASP A 77 0.74 -19.07 4.66
CA ASP A 77 1.89 -19.92 5.00
C ASP A 77 2.63 -19.41 6.25
N ASP A 78 2.98 -18.12 6.30
CA ASP A 78 3.74 -17.52 7.41
C ASP A 78 2.96 -17.60 8.74
N ILE A 79 1.65 -17.34 8.71
CA ILE A 79 0.80 -17.38 9.91
C ILE A 79 0.50 -18.82 10.35
N SER A 80 0.36 -19.76 9.41
CA SER A 80 0.06 -21.16 9.73
C SER A 80 1.31 -21.97 10.13
N ALA A 81 2.51 -21.56 9.71
CA ALA A 81 3.74 -22.29 9.94
C ALA A 81 3.99 -22.69 11.41
N PRO A 82 3.77 -21.81 12.42
CA PRO A 82 3.93 -22.18 13.83
C PRO A 82 2.98 -23.30 14.30
N PHE A 83 1.86 -23.51 13.58
CA PHE A 83 0.87 -24.53 13.93
C PHE A 83 1.16 -25.91 13.35
N SER A 84 2.13 -26.02 12.44
CA SER A 84 2.53 -27.29 11.83
C SER A 84 3.05 -28.32 12.85
N SER A 85 3.51 -27.86 14.02
CA SER A 85 3.89 -28.74 15.12
C SER A 85 2.72 -29.45 15.79
N PHE A 86 1.48 -28.97 15.61
CA PHE A 86 0.29 -29.63 16.13
C PHE A 86 -0.17 -30.72 15.15
N ALA A 87 -0.07 -31.99 15.56
CA ALA A 87 -0.45 -33.15 14.75
C ALA A 87 -1.98 -33.35 14.62
N ASN A 88 -2.74 -32.27 14.49
CA ASN A 88 -4.21 -32.25 14.46
C ASN A 88 -4.80 -31.45 13.28
N GLY A 89 -3.98 -30.97 12.34
CA GLY A 89 -4.44 -30.21 11.17
C GLY A 89 -4.82 -28.75 11.46
N THR A 90 -4.36 -28.19 12.59
CA THR A 90 -4.60 -26.78 12.93
C THR A 90 -3.96 -25.82 11.93
N ASP A 91 -2.79 -26.19 11.39
CA ASP A 91 -2.09 -25.46 10.33
C ASP A 91 -2.95 -25.31 9.07
N ALA A 92 -3.53 -26.41 8.58
CA ALA A 92 -4.41 -26.40 7.41
C ALA A 92 -5.65 -25.53 7.65
N THR A 93 -6.26 -25.66 8.84
CA THR A 93 -7.43 -24.85 9.23
C THR A 93 -7.09 -23.36 9.28
N MET A 94 -5.92 -23.00 9.82
CA MET A 94 -5.47 -21.61 9.88
C MET A 94 -5.15 -21.05 8.50
N LYS A 95 -4.51 -21.85 7.64
CA LYS A 95 -4.23 -21.48 6.25
C LYS A 95 -5.51 -21.17 5.48
N GLU A 96 -6.50 -22.06 5.54
CA GLU A 96 -7.81 -21.85 4.91
C GLU A 96 -8.52 -20.59 5.44
N MET A 97 -8.45 -20.35 6.76
CA MET A 97 -9.00 -19.15 7.37
C MET A 97 -8.37 -17.88 6.80
N ILE A 98 -7.04 -17.81 6.66
CA ILE A 98 -6.38 -16.64 6.09
C ILE A 98 -6.73 -16.45 4.61
N LEU A 99 -6.75 -17.54 3.83
CA LEU A 99 -7.11 -17.50 2.41
C LEU A 99 -8.56 -17.04 2.18
N SER A 100 -9.46 -17.25 3.15
CA SER A 100 -10.84 -16.75 3.08
C SER A 100 -10.96 -15.22 3.09
N PHE A 101 -9.92 -14.51 3.55
CA PHE A 101 -9.86 -13.04 3.50
C PHE A 101 -9.40 -12.50 2.14
N LYS A 102 -8.95 -13.36 1.21
CA LYS A 102 -8.54 -12.94 -0.12
C LYS A 102 -9.74 -12.27 -0.82
N PRO A 103 -9.62 -11.00 -1.26
CA PRO A 103 -10.69 -10.35 -2.01
C PRO A 103 -10.96 -11.12 -3.31
N GLY A 104 -12.24 -11.31 -3.65
CA GLY A 104 -12.64 -11.99 -4.89
C GLY A 104 -12.21 -11.23 -6.15
N GLU A 105 -12.13 -11.93 -7.29
CA GLU A 105 -11.65 -11.40 -8.58
C GLU A 105 -12.57 -10.36 -9.26
N SER A 106 -13.67 -9.92 -8.62
CA SER A 106 -14.72 -9.19 -9.32
C SER A 106 -14.58 -7.67 -9.29
N SER A 107 -14.49 -7.11 -10.51
CA SER A 107 -14.78 -5.73 -10.96
C SER A 107 -13.68 -4.67 -10.77
N GLU A 108 -13.59 -3.79 -11.77
CA GLU A 108 -12.58 -2.75 -11.98
C GLU A 108 -12.39 -1.74 -10.82
N ASP A 109 -13.29 -1.77 -9.83
CA ASP A 109 -13.32 -0.97 -8.60
C ASP A 109 -12.99 -1.77 -7.31
N THR A 110 -12.27 -2.89 -7.43
CA THR A 110 -11.95 -3.71 -6.24
C THR A 110 -10.99 -2.97 -5.30
N PRO A 111 -11.25 -2.97 -3.97
CA PRO A 111 -10.35 -2.40 -2.96
C PRO A 111 -8.92 -2.96 -3.00
N ALA A 112 -8.73 -4.13 -3.65
CA ALA A 112 -7.43 -4.76 -3.86
C ALA A 112 -6.43 -3.83 -4.57
N PHE A 113 -6.88 -2.98 -5.50
CA PHE A 113 -6.02 -2.05 -6.24
C PHE A 113 -5.79 -0.72 -5.52
N HIS A 114 -6.12 -0.63 -4.23
CA HIS A 114 -5.75 0.49 -3.36
C HIS A 114 -4.56 0.16 -2.45
N PHE A 115 -4.12 -1.10 -2.46
CA PHE A 115 -3.02 -1.59 -1.66
C PHE A 115 -1.90 -2.15 -2.53
N ILE A 116 -0.69 -1.91 -2.07
CA ILE A 116 0.53 -2.45 -2.62
C ILE A 116 0.91 -3.63 -1.74
N HIS A 117 1.28 -4.74 -2.38
CA HIS A 117 1.73 -5.95 -1.72
C HIS A 117 3.15 -6.25 -2.18
N LEU A 118 4.07 -6.29 -1.23
CA LEU A 118 5.45 -6.60 -1.49
C LEU A 118 5.89 -7.82 -0.69
N LYS A 119 6.82 -8.60 -1.24
CA LYS A 119 7.57 -9.64 -0.51
C LYS A 119 9.05 -9.32 -0.49
N ASP A 120 9.80 -10.09 0.30
CA ASP A 120 11.24 -9.93 0.45
C ASP A 120 11.64 -8.50 0.80
N CYS A 121 10.85 -7.87 1.67
CA CYS A 121 10.97 -6.45 1.94
C CYS A 121 12.01 -6.14 2.99
N ARG A 122 12.59 -4.94 2.87
CA ARG A 122 13.26 -4.24 3.95
C ARG A 122 12.73 -2.82 4.03
N THR A 123 12.48 -2.37 5.25
CA THR A 123 12.08 -1.00 5.59
C THR A 123 13.28 -0.29 6.17
N TYR A 124 13.60 0.91 5.69
CA TYR A 124 14.77 1.68 6.11
C TYR A 124 14.31 3.01 6.69
N SER A 125 14.85 3.34 7.85
CA SER A 125 14.73 4.68 8.44
C SER A 125 15.77 5.62 7.82
N THR A 126 15.76 6.88 8.21
CA THR A 126 16.66 7.94 7.73
C THR A 126 18.14 7.70 8.09
N ASP A 127 18.41 6.80 9.04
CA ASP A 127 19.77 6.36 9.41
C ASP A 127 20.33 5.27 8.48
N GLY A 128 19.52 4.77 7.53
CA GLY A 128 19.89 3.75 6.56
C GLY A 128 19.91 2.32 7.11
N ASN A 129 19.52 2.11 8.37
CA ASN A 129 19.43 0.78 8.95
C ASN A 129 18.06 0.14 8.65
N PRO A 130 18.02 -1.18 8.37
CA PRO A 130 16.76 -1.88 8.21
C PRO A 130 16.02 -1.98 9.56
N ILE A 131 14.72 -1.65 9.56
CA ILE A 131 13.84 -1.73 10.73
C ILE A 131 13.31 -3.16 10.90
N CYS A 132 12.97 -3.82 9.79
CA CYS A 132 12.53 -5.21 9.76
C CYS A 132 13.63 -6.12 9.21
N GLU A 133 13.60 -7.40 9.62
CA GLU A 133 14.42 -8.43 8.99
C GLU A 133 14.08 -8.57 7.49
N ALA A 134 15.03 -9.11 6.74
CA ALA A 134 14.81 -9.44 5.34
C ALA A 134 13.74 -10.53 5.20
N GLY A 135 13.04 -10.56 4.06
CA GLY A 135 12.09 -11.64 3.78
C GLY A 135 10.66 -11.37 4.24
N VAL A 136 10.38 -10.21 4.86
CA VAL A 136 9.04 -9.91 5.36
C VAL A 136 8.08 -9.49 4.25
N LEU A 137 6.82 -9.83 4.42
CA LEU A 137 5.71 -9.26 3.65
C LEU A 137 5.46 -7.81 4.07
N TRP A 138 5.16 -6.95 3.09
CA TRP A 138 4.73 -5.58 3.35
C TRP A 138 3.44 -5.26 2.60
N ARG A 139 2.51 -4.60 3.29
CA ARG A 139 1.25 -4.11 2.72
C ARG A 139 1.04 -2.64 3.06
N GLY A 140 0.87 -1.81 2.05
CA GLY A 140 0.67 -0.36 2.23
C GLY A 140 -0.38 0.22 1.30
N ARG A 141 -0.93 1.39 1.66
CA ARG A 141 -1.90 2.12 0.83
C ARG A 141 -1.15 2.84 -0.30
N ILE A 142 -1.65 2.74 -1.54
CA ILE A 142 -1.09 3.53 -2.66
C ILE A 142 -1.18 5.03 -2.36
N SER A 143 -2.27 5.49 -1.75
CA SER A 143 -2.47 6.89 -1.36
C SER A 143 -1.57 7.39 -0.24
N ALA A 144 -0.72 6.54 0.34
CA ALA A 144 0.29 6.92 1.33
C ALA A 144 1.71 6.94 0.75
N VAL A 145 1.89 6.62 -0.53
CA VAL A 145 3.18 6.64 -1.18
C VAL A 145 3.51 8.04 -1.66
N ASP A 146 4.61 8.59 -1.15
CA ASP A 146 5.12 9.91 -1.52
C ASP A 146 5.90 9.87 -2.85
N GLY A 147 6.43 8.70 -3.21
CA GLY A 147 7.14 8.45 -4.47
C GLY A 147 7.64 7.01 -4.58
N PHE A 148 8.06 6.58 -5.78
CA PHE A 148 8.59 5.24 -6.01
C PHE A 148 9.72 5.20 -7.04
N THR A 149 10.53 4.15 -6.98
CA THR A 149 11.58 3.80 -7.96
C THR A 149 11.39 2.35 -8.39
N ILE A 150 11.50 2.08 -9.69
CA ILE A 150 11.58 0.70 -10.19
C ILE A 150 13.02 0.22 -9.97
N GLY A 151 13.18 -0.78 -9.10
CA GLY A 151 14.45 -1.26 -8.61
C GLY A 151 14.47 -1.40 -7.09
N LEU A 152 15.45 -2.18 -6.61
CA LEU A 152 15.70 -2.40 -5.18
C LEU A 152 16.81 -1.46 -4.70
N ILE A 153 16.79 -1.14 -3.40
CA ILE A 153 17.93 -0.48 -2.75
C ILE A 153 19.17 -1.35 -2.91
N ALA A 154 20.25 -0.76 -3.42
CA ALA A 154 21.52 -1.44 -3.56
C ALA A 154 22.06 -1.83 -2.18
N GLU A 155 22.37 -3.11 -1.99
CA GLU A 155 23.11 -3.53 -0.80
C GLU A 155 24.52 -2.92 -0.86
N LYS A 156 24.96 -2.35 0.26
CA LYS A 156 26.35 -1.93 0.39
C LYS A 156 27.22 -3.20 0.40
N PRO A 157 28.18 -3.37 -0.51
CA PRO A 157 29.06 -4.53 -0.47
C PRO A 157 29.83 -4.56 0.86
N GLY A 158 29.65 -5.62 1.65
CA GLY A 158 30.52 -5.92 2.80
C GLY A 158 29.95 -5.72 4.22
N ALA A 159 28.73 -6.17 4.50
CA ALA A 159 28.31 -6.47 5.86
C ALA A 159 27.89 -7.94 5.95
N ALA A 160 28.88 -8.82 6.10
CA ALA A 160 28.74 -10.21 6.52
C ALA A 160 29.57 -10.41 7.79
#